data_AF-A0A4Q3IQF9-F1
#
_entry.id   AF-A0A4Q3IQF9-F1
#
_cell.length_a   1.000
_cell.length_b   1.000
_cell.length_c   1.000
_cell.angle_alpha   90.00
_cell.angle_beta   90.00
_cell.angle_gamma   90.00
#
_symmetry.space_group_name_H-M   'P 1'
#
loop_
_entity.id
_entity.type
_entity.pdbx_description
1 polymer ?
#
loop_
_entity_poly.entity_id
_entity_poly.type
_entity_poly.pdbx_seq_one_letter_code
_entity_poly.pdbx_strand_id
1 'polypeptide(L)'
;GWARTNCSAATGKAPPDVQARVQGIEAACKSHDVALPVAALQFVLAHPAVVATIPGAARASEVEANVKALEVRIPAAFWAELKAKGLIHPDAPVPA
;
A
#
# COMPACT_ATOMS: atom_id res chain seq x y z
N GLY A 1 -2.81 21.40 -37.63
CA GLY A 1 -3.82 20.73 -36.79
C GLY A 1 -3.21 19.45 -36.27
N TRP A 2 -2.95 19.37 -34.97
CA TRP A 2 -2.31 18.20 -34.35
C TRP A 2 -3.37 17.17 -33.96
N ALA A 3 -3.13 15.93 -34.37
CA ALA A 3 -4.04 14.80 -34.24
C ALA A 3 -4.25 14.40 -32.77
N ARG A 4 -5.50 14.04 -32.44
CA ARG A 4 -5.91 13.39 -31.20
C ARG A 4 -5.05 12.14 -30.95
N THR A 5 -4.12 12.22 -30.01
CA THR A 5 -3.53 11.02 -29.41
C THR A 5 -4.56 10.44 -28.44
N ASN A 6 -5.12 9.30 -28.84
CA ASN A 6 -6.03 8.51 -28.03
C ASN A 6 -5.24 8.00 -26.81
N CYS A 7 -5.51 8.56 -25.63
CA CYS A 7 -4.88 8.16 -24.37
C CYS A 7 -5.58 6.88 -23.87
N SER A 8 -5.21 5.73 -24.45
CA SER A 8 -5.56 4.44 -23.88
C SER A 8 -4.68 4.22 -22.65
N ALA A 9 -5.27 4.26 -21.46
CA ALA A 9 -4.62 3.78 -20.25
C ALA A 9 -4.41 2.27 -20.42
N ALA A 10 -3.25 1.87 -20.93
CA ALA A 10 -2.88 0.47 -21.05
C ALA A 10 -2.62 -0.11 -19.64
N THR A 11 -3.66 -0.59 -18.97
CA THR A 11 -3.53 -1.47 -17.80
C THR A 11 -3.13 -2.87 -18.28
N GLY A 12 -1.89 -2.99 -18.74
CA GLY A 12 -1.27 -4.28 -19.05
C GLY A 12 -1.14 -5.13 -17.79
N LYS A 13 -1.25 -6.45 -17.92
CA LYS A 13 -1.05 -7.40 -16.82
C LYS A 13 0.35 -7.20 -16.25
N ALA A 14 0.47 -6.95 -14.94
CA ALA A 14 1.77 -6.79 -14.30
C ALA A 14 2.65 -8.04 -14.51
N PRO A 15 3.98 -7.93 -14.48
CA PRO A 15 4.87 -9.09 -14.52
C PRO A 15 4.50 -10.16 -13.46
N PRO A 16 4.74 -11.47 -13.71
CA PRO A 16 4.36 -12.54 -12.79
C PRO A 16 4.95 -12.40 -11.39
N ASP A 17 6.17 -11.87 -11.26
CA ASP A 17 6.84 -11.59 -9.99
C ASP A 17 6.11 -10.51 -9.18
N VAL A 18 5.63 -9.45 -9.85
CA VAL A 18 4.82 -8.40 -9.21
C VAL A 18 3.49 -8.97 -8.74
N GLN A 19 2.83 -9.80 -9.55
CA GLN A 19 1.58 -10.46 -9.16
C GLN A 19 1.77 -11.38 -7.95
N ALA A 20 2.83 -12.19 -7.94
CA ALA A 20 3.15 -13.08 -6.82
C ALA A 20 3.42 -12.29 -5.54
N ARG A 21 4.11 -11.15 -5.64
CA ARG A 21 4.36 -10.27 -4.50
C ARG A 21 3.07 -9.64 -3.96
N VAL A 22 2.18 -9.18 -4.84
CA VAL A 22 0.85 -8.65 -4.45
C VAL A 22 0.05 -9.71 -3.71
N GLN A 23 -0.03 -10.93 -4.26
CA GLN A 23 -0.74 -12.05 -3.61
C GLN A 23 -0.15 -12.39 -2.24
N GLY A 24 1.18 -12.33 -2.10
CA GLY A 24 1.85 -12.54 -0.81
C GLY A 24 1.48 -11.49 0.24
N ILE A 25 1.38 -10.23 -0.17
CA ILE A 25 0.97 -9.12 0.71
C ILE A 25 -0.51 -9.28 1.11
N GLU A 26 -1.39 -9.60 0.16
CA GLU A 26 -2.81 -9.87 0.42
C GLU A 26 -3.01 -11.02 1.41
N ALA A 27 -2.22 -12.10 1.26
CA ALA A 27 -2.25 -13.23 2.19
C ALA A 27 -1.83 -12.83 3.60
N ALA A 28 -0.75 -12.04 3.75
CA ALA A 28 -0.31 -11.53 5.05
C ALA A 28 -1.37 -10.61 5.68
N CYS A 29 -1.98 -9.72 4.90
CA CYS A 29 -3.08 -8.87 5.35
C CYS A 29 -4.24 -9.70 5.91
N LYS A 30 -4.64 -10.77 5.20
CA LYS A 30 -5.70 -11.68 5.66
C LYS A 30 -5.31 -12.44 6.92
N SER A 31 -4.07 -12.91 7.04
CA SER A 31 -3.59 -13.66 8.20
C SER A 31 -3.53 -12.84 9.49
N HIS A 32 -3.29 -11.54 9.39
CA HIS A 32 -3.18 -10.63 10.54
C HIS A 32 -4.43 -9.77 10.77
N ASP A 33 -5.51 -10.00 10.01
CA ASP A 33 -6.72 -9.17 10.02
C ASP A 33 -6.43 -7.67 9.78
N VAL A 34 -5.49 -7.39 8.88
CA VAL A 34 -5.06 -6.03 8.52
C VAL A 34 -5.63 -5.70 7.15
N ALA A 35 -6.40 -4.62 7.06
CA ALA A 35 -6.87 -4.12 5.77
C ALA A 35 -5.70 -3.59 4.93
N LEU A 36 -5.55 -4.09 3.70
CA LEU A 36 -4.50 -3.69 2.76
C LEU A 36 -4.34 -2.16 2.59
N PRO A 37 -5.41 -1.36 2.37
CA PRO A 37 -5.25 0.09 2.23
C PRO A 37 -4.72 0.76 3.51
N VAL A 38 -5.03 0.21 4.69
CA VAL A 38 -4.52 0.70 5.98
C VAL A 38 -3.02 0.44 6.09
N ALA A 39 -2.59 -0.79 5.78
CA ALA A 39 -1.16 -1.13 5.75
C ALA A 39 -0.39 -0.29 4.73
N ALA A 40 -0.92 -0.11 3.53
CA ALA A 40 -0.27 0.70 2.50
C ALA A 40 -0.09 2.16 2.95
N LEU A 41 -1.14 2.77 3.53
CA LEU A 41 -1.09 4.14 4.01
C LEU A 41 -0.06 4.32 5.13
N GLN A 42 -0.09 3.45 6.15
CA GLN A 42 0.86 3.53 7.26
C GLN A 42 2.30 3.21 6.84
N PHE A 43 2.51 2.28 5.91
CA PHE A 43 3.84 1.94 5.40
C PHE A 43 4.51 3.13 4.69
N VAL A 44 3.78 3.84 3.83
CA VAL A 44 4.34 4.98 3.09
C VAL A 44 4.68 6.14 4.04
N LEU A 45 3.89 6.33 5.11
CA LEU A 45 4.14 7.36 6.12
C LEU A 45 5.23 6.99 7.13
N ALA A 46 5.63 5.71 7.22
CA ALA A 46 6.68 5.27 8.13
C ALA A 46 8.09 5.71 7.69
N HIS A 47 8.28 6.07 6.41
CA HIS A 47 9.58 6.52 5.94
C HIS A 47 9.82 7.99 6.30
N PRO A 48 10.93 8.35 6.98
CA PRO A 48 11.21 9.72 7.42
C PRO A 48 11.40 10.75 6.30
N ALA A 49 11.41 10.31 5.04
CA ALA A 49 11.51 11.15 3.85
C ALA A 49 10.13 11.54 3.29
N VAL A 50 9.05 10.92 3.78
CA VAL A 50 7.68 11.20 3.35
C VAL A 50 7.05 12.17 4.34
N VAL A 51 6.99 13.44 3.94
CA VAL A 51 6.40 14.52 4.76
C VAL A 51 4.86 14.52 4.67
N ALA A 52 4.30 14.05 3.56
CA ALA A 52 2.86 13.90 3.37
C ALA A 52 2.57 12.93 2.20
N THR A 53 1.57 12.07 2.38
CA THR A 53 0.90 11.37 1.28
C THR A 53 -0.39 12.10 0.95
N ILE A 54 -0.71 12.28 -0.34
CA ILE A 54 -2.05 12.69 -0.79
C ILE A 54 -2.79 11.41 -1.21
N PRO A 55 -3.39 10.65 -0.28
CA PRO A 55 -4.28 9.56 -0.69
C PRO A 55 -5.41 10.16 -1.52
N GLY A 56 -5.78 9.48 -2.60
CA GLY A 56 -6.92 9.90 -3.42
C GLY A 56 -8.15 10.09 -2.52
N ALA A 57 -8.66 11.31 -2.47
CA ALA A 57 -9.87 11.66 -1.75
C ALA A 57 -10.82 12.33 -2.75
N ALA A 58 -11.44 11.51 -3.59
CA ALA A 58 -12.49 11.96 -4.49
C ALA A 58 -13.79 12.27 -3.71
N ARG A 59 -13.93 11.77 -2.47
CA ARG A 59 -15.10 11.98 -1.60
C ARG A 59 -14.69 12.26 -0.15
N ALA A 60 -15.46 13.08 0.57
CA ALA A 60 -15.21 13.41 1.97
C ALA A 60 -15.15 12.16 2.89
N SER A 61 -15.93 11.11 2.59
CA SER A 61 -15.91 9.84 3.32
C SER A 61 -14.58 9.07 3.17
N GLU A 62 -13.83 9.30 2.08
CA GLU A 62 -12.51 8.71 1.88
C GLU A 62 -11.46 9.40 2.76
N VAL A 63 -11.64 10.68 3.08
CA VAL A 63 -10.79 11.41 4.05
C VAL A 63 -10.97 10.84 5.45
N GLU A 64 -12.22 10.61 5.89
CA GLU A 64 -12.49 10.01 7.21
C GLU A 64 -11.98 8.57 7.32
N ALA A 65 -12.09 7.78 6.24
CA ALA A 65 -11.54 6.44 6.19
C ALA A 65 -10.00 6.44 6.28
N ASN A 66 -9.33 7.41 5.64
CA ASN A 66 -7.88 7.57 5.72
C ASN A 66 -7.43 7.98 7.13
N VAL A 67 -8.15 8.89 7.79
CA VAL A 67 -7.83 9.29 9.18
C VAL A 67 -8.00 8.11 10.13
N LYS A 68 -9.12 7.38 10.05
CA LYS A 68 -9.34 6.17 10.85
C LYS A 68 -8.28 5.10 10.58
N ALA A 69 -7.83 4.97 9.33
CA ALA A 69 -6.76 4.05 8.97
C ALA A 69 -5.42 4.38 9.66
N LEU A 70 -5.13 5.65 9.96
CA LEU A 70 -3.93 6.02 10.73
C LEU A 70 -4.04 5.63 12.21
N GLU A 71 -5.25 5.50 12.75
CA GLU A 71 -5.49 5.13 14.14
C GLU A 71 -5.53 3.60 14.36
N VAL A 72 -5.62 2.80 13.29
CA VAL A 72 -5.61 1.34 13.37
C VAL A 72 -4.25 0.85 13.86
N ARG A 73 -4.24 0.05 14.92
CA ARG A 73 -3.03 -0.59 15.40
C ARG A 73 -2.70 -1.82 14.55
N ILE A 74 -1.68 -1.72 13.70
CA ILE A 74 -1.17 -2.86 12.94
C ILE A 74 -0.19 -3.65 13.81
N PRO A 75 -0.36 -4.97 13.98
CA PRO A 75 0.57 -5.78 14.78
C PRO A 75 2.01 -5.73 14.23
N ALA A 76 3.01 -5.56 15.08
CA ALA A 76 4.42 -5.60 14.67
C ALA A 76 4.81 -6.92 13.95
N ALA A 77 4.15 -8.02 14.32
CA ALA A 77 4.31 -9.33 13.69
C ALA A 77 3.93 -9.33 12.20
N PHE A 78 2.97 -8.50 11.78
CA PHE A 78 2.62 -8.34 10.36
C PHE A 78 3.81 -7.79 9.56
N TRP A 79 4.44 -6.72 10.07
CA TRP A 79 5.60 -6.11 9.41
C TRP A 79 6.81 -7.05 9.38
N ALA A 80 7.05 -7.79 10.46
CA ALA A 80 8.11 -8.79 10.55
C ALA A 80 7.90 -9.91 9.51
N GLU A 81 6.67 -10.37 9.33
CA GLU A 81 6.34 -11.37 8.31
C GLU A 81 6.61 -10.88 6.90
N LEU A 82 6.21 -9.63 6.57
CA LEU A 82 6.46 -9.07 5.25
C LEU A 82 7.96 -8.99 4.93
N LYS A 83 8.80 -8.64 5.92
CA LYS A 83 10.26 -8.64 5.78
C LYS A 83 10.81 -10.05 5.60
N ALA A 84 10.39 -10.99 6.44
CA ALA A 84 10.84 -12.38 6.39
C ALA A 84 10.49 -13.07 5.06
N LYS A 85 9.34 -12.73 4.46
CA LYS A 85 8.91 -13.23 3.16
C LYS A 85 9.51 -12.48 1.97
N GLY A 86 10.34 -11.46 2.19
CA GLY A 86 10.90 -10.62 1.13
C GLY A 86 9.84 -9.80 0.38
N LEU A 87 8.65 -9.62 0.97
CA LEU A 87 7.54 -8.85 0.38
C LEU A 87 7.78 -7.34 0.51
N ILE A 88 8.58 -6.91 1.49
CA ILE A 88 9.14 -5.56 1.60
C ILE A 88 10.64 -5.65 1.86
N HIS A 89 11.37 -4.57 1.61
CA HIS A 89 12.81 -4.53 1.86
C HIS A 89 13.10 -4.77 3.37
N PRO A 90 14.11 -5.56 3.75
CA PRO A 90 14.41 -5.85 5.15
C PRO A 90 14.66 -4.57 5.98
N ASP A 91 15.33 -3.59 5.37
CA ASP A 91 15.62 -2.29 5.99
C ASP A 91 14.50 -1.26 5.80
N ALA A 92 13.35 -1.64 5.24
CA ALA A 92 12.24 -0.71 5.10
C ALA A 92 11.80 -0.24 6.51
N PRO A 93 11.69 1.08 6.74
CA PRO A 93 11.09 1.60 7.96
C PRO A 93 9.61 1.19 7.99
N VAL A 94 9.15 0.75 9.16
CA VAL A 94 7.78 0.29 9.39
C VAL A 94 7.25 0.93 10.66
N PRO A 95 5.93 1.15 10.78
CA PRO A 95 5.31 1.62 12.02
C PRO A 95 5.63 0.69 13.21
N ALA A 96 5.75 1.29 14.40
CA ALA A 96 6.00 0.60 15.67
C ALA A 96 4.72 -0.01 16.27
#